data_AF-A0A6I4JZX5-F1
#
_entry.id   AF-A0A6I4JZX5-F1
#
_cell.length_a   1.000
_cell.length_b   1.000
_cell.length_c   1.000
_cell.angle_alpha   90.00
_cell.angle_beta   90.00
_cell.angle_gamma   90.00
#
_symmetry.space_group_name_H-M   'P 1'
#
loop_
_entity.id
_entity.type
_entity.pdbx_description
1 polymer ?
#
loop_
_entity_poly.entity_id
_entity_poly.type
_entity_poly.pdbx_seq_one_letter_code
_entity_poly.pdbx_strand_id
1 'polypeptide(L)'
;MNLFQQLLTRYRLMRWRKKLKADRGFNLRVRNPSQFLQNLDAQGVKYVVLRWYDELPQVLDRRVADDVDLLVEHGSLARIAAAVPFFNLGKKADKVKFDLYSDSGRNGLSYRRMPYYPPIRARHLLDTRVADPRGWYRIAPHAYIPALVYHLTYHKRQSSGLRLSPESSDASRLKAKKDYPALLQAEARKEGVALPPLSSLLEAHQWLQSQAWSMPFDLIKRWPDQDVWLDELYRYEAAQIDSIANTAALDDDLVVLVTRQESRDPECESYILEALAQHAGSVEHIELAEQQTQRLLWWARGGNWLASKHYTLSAPALLIKCRLPEGAAALKETIRKQLSQRHGKQNWLHGTDDLNETRYYLTLLDSQAYPLPAPHGRP
;
A
#
# COMPACT_ATOMS: atom_id res chain seq x y z
N MET A 1 -21.31 -18.57 -18.97
CA MET A 1 -22.08 -18.00 -17.84
C MET A 1 -23.53 -17.81 -18.29
N ASN A 2 -24.51 -18.42 -17.60
CA ASN A 2 -25.94 -18.34 -18.00
C ASN A 2 -26.45 -16.89 -17.87
N LEU A 3 -27.37 -16.46 -18.74
CA LEU A 3 -28.05 -15.14 -18.72
C LEU A 3 -28.48 -14.73 -17.30
N PHE A 4 -29.00 -15.67 -16.53
CA PHE A 4 -29.43 -15.41 -15.16
C PHE A 4 -28.27 -15.04 -14.21
N GLN A 5 -27.11 -15.70 -14.33
CA GLN A 5 -25.90 -15.35 -13.58
C GLN A 5 -25.38 -13.97 -13.98
N GLN A 6 -25.48 -13.60 -15.27
CA GLN A 6 -25.12 -12.26 -15.74
C GLN A 6 -26.03 -11.18 -15.12
N LEU A 7 -27.34 -11.42 -15.10
CA LEU A 7 -28.31 -10.52 -14.47
C LEU A 7 -28.05 -10.37 -12.97
N LEU A 8 -27.81 -11.48 -12.26
CA LEU A 8 -27.49 -11.45 -10.83
C LEU A 8 -26.19 -10.69 -10.55
N THR A 9 -25.17 -10.89 -11.38
CA THR A 9 -23.88 -10.17 -11.30
C THR A 9 -24.10 -8.67 -11.48
N ARG A 10 -24.86 -8.26 -12.50
CA ARG A 10 -25.22 -6.85 -12.74
C ARG A 10 -26.00 -6.25 -11.57
N TYR A 11 -26.96 -6.99 -11.03
CA TYR A 11 -27.73 -6.58 -9.85
C TYR A 11 -26.83 -6.37 -8.62
N ARG A 12 -25.93 -7.32 -8.33
CA ARG A 12 -24.95 -7.21 -7.24
C ARG A 12 -24.06 -5.99 -7.42
N LEU A 13 -23.50 -5.79 -8.61
CA LEU A 13 -22.67 -4.63 -8.93
C LEU A 13 -23.43 -3.31 -8.75
N MET A 14 -24.68 -3.24 -9.19
CA MET A 14 -25.52 -2.06 -9.00
C MET A 14 -25.73 -1.74 -7.51
N ARG A 15 -26.00 -2.74 -6.67
CA ARG A 15 -26.08 -2.57 -5.22
C ARG A 15 -24.76 -2.16 -4.59
N TRP A 16 -23.66 -2.77 -5.03
CA TRP A 16 -22.33 -2.50 -4.50
C TRP A 16 -21.83 -1.12 -4.88
N ARG A 17 -22.11 -0.62 -6.09
CA ARG A 17 -21.75 0.74 -6.52
C ARG A 17 -22.24 1.81 -5.53
N LYS A 18 -23.45 1.67 -4.97
CA LYS A 18 -23.95 2.59 -3.93
C LYS A 18 -23.11 2.54 -2.66
N LYS A 19 -22.70 1.34 -2.23
CA LYS A 19 -21.85 1.14 -1.04
C LYS A 19 -20.42 1.63 -1.27
N LEU A 20 -19.85 1.36 -2.45
CA LEU A 20 -18.48 1.75 -2.81
C LEU A 20 -18.32 3.27 -2.92
N LYS A 21 -19.37 3.99 -3.36
CA LYS A 21 -19.39 5.46 -3.35
C LYS A 21 -19.27 6.08 -1.95
N ALA A 22 -19.65 5.36 -0.90
CA ALA A 22 -19.52 5.86 0.47
C ALA A 22 -18.08 5.81 1.01
N ASP A 23 -17.18 5.07 0.34
CA ASP A 23 -15.74 4.97 0.64
C ASP A 23 -15.41 4.65 2.12
N ARG A 24 -16.23 3.80 2.75
CA ARG A 24 -16.06 3.32 4.13
C ARG A 24 -15.44 1.91 4.19
N GLY A 25 -14.72 1.52 3.15
CA GLY A 25 -14.28 0.14 2.93
C GLY A 25 -15.41 -0.78 2.45
N PHE A 26 -15.02 -1.90 1.84
CA PHE A 26 -15.97 -2.86 1.27
C PHE A 26 -15.88 -4.20 1.97
N ASN A 27 -16.96 -4.54 2.67
CA ASN A 27 -17.17 -5.90 3.15
C ASN A 27 -18.23 -6.65 2.35
N LEU A 28 -17.98 -7.94 2.15
CA LEU A 28 -18.91 -8.93 1.65
C LEU A 28 -19.28 -9.88 2.80
N ARG A 29 -20.51 -10.38 2.81
CA ARG A 29 -20.91 -11.47 3.71
C ARG A 29 -21.33 -12.67 2.89
N VAL A 30 -20.74 -13.83 3.17
CA VAL A 30 -20.89 -15.03 2.35
C VAL A 30 -21.33 -16.20 3.23
N ARG A 31 -22.40 -16.89 2.80
CA ARG A 31 -22.92 -18.08 3.48
C ARG A 31 -22.07 -19.34 3.25
N ASN A 32 -21.58 -19.53 2.02
CA ASN A 32 -20.68 -20.61 1.65
C ASN A 32 -19.29 -20.05 1.32
N PRO A 33 -18.45 -19.79 2.35
CA PRO A 33 -17.21 -19.05 2.19
C PRO A 33 -16.13 -19.85 1.44
N SER A 34 -16.03 -21.16 1.65
CA SER A 34 -15.08 -22.02 0.92
C SER A 34 -15.41 -22.08 -0.57
N GLN A 35 -16.69 -22.22 -0.93
CA GLN A 35 -17.12 -22.15 -2.33
C GLN A 35 -16.86 -20.78 -2.95
N PHE A 36 -16.98 -19.69 -2.19
CA PHE A 36 -16.65 -18.36 -2.68
C PHE A 36 -15.16 -18.23 -3.04
N LEU A 37 -14.26 -18.74 -2.20
CA LEU A 37 -12.81 -18.73 -2.48
C LEU A 37 -12.48 -19.57 -3.74
N GLN A 38 -13.06 -20.76 -3.86
CA GLN A 38 -12.92 -21.59 -5.07
C GLN A 38 -13.46 -20.87 -6.32
N ASN A 39 -14.60 -20.21 -6.20
CA ASN A 39 -15.17 -19.46 -7.31
C ASN A 39 -14.32 -18.24 -7.68
N LEU A 40 -13.61 -17.60 -6.75
CA LEU A 40 -12.70 -16.50 -7.08
C LEU A 40 -11.57 -16.99 -7.99
N ASP A 41 -10.99 -18.14 -7.66
CA ASP A 41 -9.97 -18.79 -8.49
C ASP A 41 -10.52 -19.18 -9.87
N ALA A 42 -11.69 -19.82 -9.91
CA ALA A 42 -12.37 -20.19 -11.17
C ALA A 42 -12.76 -18.99 -12.04
N GLN A 43 -12.96 -17.81 -11.45
CA GLN A 43 -13.17 -16.54 -12.18
C GLN A 43 -11.86 -15.84 -12.55
N GLY A 44 -10.71 -16.44 -12.26
CA GLY A 44 -9.39 -15.87 -12.52
C GLY A 44 -9.10 -14.61 -11.71
N VAL A 45 -9.71 -14.45 -10.53
CA VAL A 45 -9.42 -13.32 -9.65
C VAL A 45 -8.09 -13.58 -8.95
N LYS A 46 -7.08 -12.74 -9.20
CA LYS A 46 -5.90 -12.71 -8.34
C LYS A 46 -6.29 -12.18 -6.97
N TYR A 47 -6.27 -13.05 -5.96
CA TYR A 47 -6.53 -12.69 -4.57
C TYR A 47 -5.57 -13.40 -3.63
N VAL A 48 -5.41 -12.86 -2.42
CA VAL A 48 -4.65 -13.49 -1.35
C VAL A 48 -5.32 -13.24 -0.01
N VAL A 49 -5.39 -14.27 0.84
CA VAL A 49 -5.79 -14.13 2.25
C VAL A 49 -4.63 -13.45 2.99
N LEU A 50 -4.92 -12.42 3.79
CA LEU A 50 -3.86 -11.61 4.37
C LEU A 50 -3.18 -12.20 5.60
N ARG A 51 -3.91 -12.89 6.48
CA ARG A 51 -3.38 -13.30 7.78
C ARG A 51 -4.17 -14.41 8.46
N TRP A 52 -3.55 -15.03 9.48
CA TRP A 52 -4.14 -16.03 10.37
C TRP A 52 -4.62 -17.29 9.64
N TYR A 53 -3.76 -17.84 8.77
CA TYR A 53 -4.11 -18.95 7.88
C TYR A 53 -4.59 -20.20 8.61
N ASP A 54 -4.07 -20.46 9.80
CA ASP A 54 -4.45 -21.63 10.59
C ASP A 54 -5.82 -21.52 11.26
N GLU A 55 -6.26 -20.30 11.56
CA GLU A 55 -7.60 -20.04 12.07
C GLU A 55 -8.64 -20.07 10.93
N LEU A 56 -8.22 -19.81 9.68
CA LEU A 56 -9.11 -19.68 8.54
C LEU A 56 -10.07 -20.88 8.36
N PRO A 57 -9.66 -22.17 8.39
CA PRO A 57 -10.61 -23.28 8.33
C PRO A 57 -11.75 -23.17 9.35
N GLN A 58 -11.42 -22.80 10.58
CA GLN A 58 -12.40 -22.69 11.66
C GLN A 58 -13.35 -21.50 11.44
N VAL A 59 -12.86 -20.41 10.85
CA VAL A 59 -13.68 -19.26 10.44
C VAL A 59 -14.59 -19.63 9.27
N LEU A 60 -14.09 -20.34 8.25
CA LEU A 60 -14.87 -20.80 7.09
C LEU A 60 -15.99 -21.78 7.52
N ASP A 61 -15.69 -22.66 8.46
CA ASP A 61 -16.65 -23.59 9.07
C ASP A 61 -17.61 -22.92 10.06
N ARG A 62 -17.40 -21.63 10.36
CA ARG A 62 -18.16 -20.84 11.34
C ARG A 62 -18.06 -21.38 12.78
N ARG A 63 -16.98 -22.11 13.10
CA ARG A 63 -16.63 -22.52 14.47
C ARG A 63 -16.05 -21.36 15.28
N VAL A 64 -15.38 -20.42 14.60
CA VAL A 64 -14.86 -19.18 15.18
C VAL A 64 -15.49 -17.99 14.46
N ALA A 65 -16.01 -17.03 15.23
CA ALA A 65 -16.55 -15.79 14.70
C ALA A 65 -15.43 -14.75 14.50
N ASP A 66 -14.89 -14.68 13.29
CA ASP A 66 -13.96 -13.63 12.87
C ASP A 66 -14.21 -13.21 11.42
N ASP A 67 -13.54 -12.14 10.97
CA ASP A 67 -13.51 -11.74 9.58
C ASP A 67 -12.30 -12.29 8.81
N VAL A 68 -12.46 -12.36 7.49
CA VAL A 68 -11.40 -12.76 6.56
C VAL A 68 -11.02 -11.57 5.70
N ASP A 69 -9.78 -11.11 5.80
CA ASP A 69 -9.29 -10.03 4.97
C ASP A 69 -8.65 -10.57 3.69
N LEU A 70 -9.09 -10.05 2.55
CA LEU A 70 -8.53 -10.37 1.24
C LEU A 70 -7.92 -9.12 0.60
N LEU A 71 -6.77 -9.30 -0.01
CA LEU A 71 -6.25 -8.39 -1.02
C LEU A 71 -6.58 -8.95 -2.40
N VAL A 72 -7.11 -8.11 -3.29
CA VAL A 72 -7.48 -8.46 -4.66
C VAL A 72 -6.87 -7.52 -5.68
N GLU A 73 -6.67 -8.00 -6.90
CA GLU A 73 -6.29 -7.13 -8.02
C GLU A 73 -7.39 -6.12 -8.35
N HIS A 74 -7.01 -4.86 -8.60
CA HIS A 74 -7.93 -3.83 -9.05
C HIS A 74 -8.70 -4.23 -10.31
N GLY A 75 -9.93 -3.72 -10.47
CA GLY A 75 -10.80 -4.08 -11.59
C GLY A 75 -11.49 -5.45 -11.46
N SER A 76 -11.15 -6.25 -10.44
CA SER A 76 -11.75 -7.58 -10.24
C SER A 76 -13.17 -7.58 -9.70
N LEU A 77 -13.79 -6.43 -9.42
CA LEU A 77 -15.10 -6.35 -8.76
C LEU A 77 -16.21 -7.12 -9.50
N ALA A 78 -16.23 -7.08 -10.84
CA ALA A 78 -17.20 -7.83 -11.64
C ALA A 78 -17.02 -9.35 -11.50
N ARG A 79 -15.77 -9.82 -11.53
CA ARG A 79 -15.41 -11.22 -11.32
C ARG A 79 -15.71 -11.68 -9.89
N ILE A 80 -15.45 -10.84 -8.89
CA ILE A 80 -15.83 -11.06 -7.49
C ILE A 80 -17.35 -11.17 -7.34
N ALA A 81 -18.11 -10.29 -8.02
CA ALA A 81 -19.58 -10.35 -8.01
C ALA A 81 -20.13 -11.64 -8.62
N ALA A 82 -19.48 -12.16 -9.67
CA ALA A 82 -19.79 -13.45 -10.27
C ALA A 82 -19.41 -14.62 -9.35
N ALA A 83 -18.31 -14.51 -8.60
CA ALA A 83 -17.82 -15.55 -7.70
C ALA A 83 -18.72 -15.79 -6.47
N VAL A 84 -19.51 -14.81 -6.05
CA VAL A 84 -20.42 -14.99 -4.90
C VAL A 84 -21.43 -16.11 -5.18
N PRO A 85 -21.53 -17.15 -4.34
CA PRO A 85 -22.45 -18.27 -4.55
C PRO A 85 -23.90 -17.81 -4.80
N PHE A 86 -24.63 -18.56 -5.61
CA PHE A 86 -26.00 -18.22 -6.00
C PHE A 86 -26.91 -18.07 -4.77
N PHE A 87 -26.92 -19.08 -3.90
CA PHE A 87 -27.66 -19.06 -2.63
C PHE A 87 -26.86 -18.36 -1.53
N ASN A 88 -26.78 -17.03 -1.60
CA ASN A 88 -26.25 -16.18 -0.53
C ASN A 88 -27.34 -15.51 0.32
N LEU A 89 -28.53 -16.13 0.41
CA LEU A 89 -29.66 -15.69 1.23
C LEU A 89 -29.52 -16.18 2.68
N GLY A 90 -30.23 -15.55 3.62
CA GLY A 90 -30.20 -15.89 5.05
C GLY A 90 -29.71 -14.78 5.96
N LYS A 91 -29.73 -15.04 7.28
CA LYS A 91 -29.40 -14.07 8.33
C LYS A 91 -27.91 -13.71 8.29
N LYS A 92 -27.55 -12.55 8.86
CA LYS A 92 -26.15 -12.11 8.93
C LYS A 92 -25.27 -13.05 9.77
N ALA A 93 -25.83 -13.66 10.81
CA ALA A 93 -25.14 -14.60 11.69
C ALA A 93 -24.68 -15.88 10.98
N ASP A 94 -25.36 -16.25 9.89
CA ASP A 94 -25.05 -17.47 9.12
C ASP A 94 -23.95 -17.23 8.06
N LYS A 95 -23.26 -16.09 8.09
CA LYS A 95 -22.36 -15.64 7.04
C LYS A 95 -21.02 -15.20 7.60
N VAL A 96 -19.96 -15.60 6.93
CA VAL A 96 -18.61 -15.10 7.18
C VAL A 96 -18.45 -13.74 6.52
N LYS A 97 -17.83 -12.80 7.25
CA LYS A 97 -17.51 -11.47 6.74
C LYS A 97 -16.15 -11.50 6.06
N PHE A 98 -16.10 -11.02 4.83
CA PHE A 98 -14.88 -10.78 4.08
C PHE A 98 -14.65 -9.27 3.93
N ASP A 99 -13.53 -8.75 4.39
CA ASP A 99 -13.08 -7.39 4.12
C ASP A 99 -12.19 -7.41 2.86
N LEU A 100 -12.55 -6.63 1.84
CA LEU A 100 -11.83 -6.61 0.56
C LEU A 100 -11.04 -5.31 0.41
N TYR A 101 -9.76 -5.47 0.10
CA TYR A 101 -8.84 -4.40 -0.24
C TYR A 101 -8.28 -4.63 -1.63
N SER A 102 -7.94 -3.56 -2.35
CA SER A 102 -7.28 -3.66 -3.67
C SER A 102 -5.88 -3.09 -3.65
N ASP A 103 -5.05 -3.53 -4.60
CA ASP A 103 -3.69 -3.02 -4.83
C ASP A 103 -3.64 -1.51 -5.16
N SER A 104 -4.75 -0.93 -5.59
CA SER A 104 -4.84 0.52 -5.85
C SER A 104 -5.53 1.33 -4.77
N GLY A 105 -6.25 0.69 -3.84
CA GLY A 105 -7.09 1.37 -2.86
C GLY A 105 -8.20 2.23 -3.48
N ARG A 106 -8.63 1.97 -4.72
CA ARG A 106 -9.67 2.76 -5.42
C ARG A 106 -10.99 2.01 -5.55
N ASN A 107 -12.03 2.71 -6.02
CA ASN A 107 -13.37 2.16 -6.26
C ASN A 107 -14.01 1.51 -5.03
N GLY A 108 -13.77 2.08 -3.84
CA GLY A 108 -14.33 1.62 -2.56
C GLY A 108 -13.71 0.34 -1.99
N LEU A 109 -12.66 -0.20 -2.64
CA LEU A 109 -11.82 -1.29 -2.12
C LEU A 109 -10.57 -0.71 -1.41
N SER A 110 -10.78 0.38 -0.67
CA SER A 110 -9.77 1.14 0.06
C SER A 110 -9.76 0.76 1.54
N TYR A 111 -8.61 0.87 2.18
CA TYR A 111 -8.52 1.04 3.62
C TYR A 111 -8.64 2.54 3.94
N ARG A 112 -9.82 2.97 4.37
CA ARG A 112 -10.08 4.38 4.75
C ARG A 112 -9.56 5.38 3.70
N ARG A 113 -9.92 5.18 2.44
CA ARG A 113 -9.51 6.00 1.27
C ARG A 113 -8.05 5.87 0.83
N MET A 114 -7.27 4.99 1.45
CA MET A 114 -5.91 4.64 1.04
C MET A 114 -5.80 3.18 0.59
N PRO A 115 -4.79 2.83 -0.22
CA PRO A 115 -4.37 1.43 -0.37
C PRO A 115 -4.02 0.81 0.99
N TYR A 116 -4.34 -0.47 1.16
CA TYR A 116 -3.98 -1.20 2.38
C TYR A 116 -2.46 -1.35 2.52
N TYR A 117 -1.80 -1.74 1.43
CA TYR A 117 -0.35 -1.67 1.26
C TYR A 117 -0.01 -0.70 0.13
N PRO A 118 1.21 -0.10 0.12
CA PRO A 118 1.71 0.60 -1.06
C PRO A 118 1.54 -0.24 -2.34
N PRO A 119 1.16 0.36 -3.49
CA PRO A 119 0.72 -0.40 -4.66
C PRO A 119 1.69 -1.47 -5.16
N ILE A 120 3.00 -1.18 -5.19
CA ILE A 120 4.02 -2.16 -5.61
C ILE A 120 4.08 -3.36 -4.65
N ARG A 121 3.91 -3.14 -3.35
CA ARG A 121 3.91 -4.21 -2.33
C ARG A 121 2.64 -5.03 -2.41
N ALA A 122 1.49 -4.38 -2.60
CA ALA A 122 0.24 -5.07 -2.81
C ALA A 122 0.28 -5.97 -4.06
N ARG A 123 0.86 -5.48 -5.16
CA ARG A 123 1.08 -6.28 -6.38
C ARG A 123 2.05 -7.42 -6.15
N HIS A 124 3.17 -7.15 -5.49
CA HIS A 124 4.12 -8.18 -5.11
C HIS A 124 3.43 -9.32 -4.30
N LEU A 125 2.58 -9.00 -3.33
CA LEU A 125 1.79 -10.00 -2.59
C LEU A 125 0.84 -10.81 -3.48
N LEU A 126 0.19 -10.17 -4.45
CA LEU A 126 -0.72 -10.83 -5.39
C LEU A 126 0.01 -11.73 -6.40
N ASP A 127 1.15 -11.27 -6.89
CA ASP A 127 1.93 -11.95 -7.93
C ASP A 127 2.76 -13.12 -7.36
N THR A 128 3.19 -13.02 -6.10
CA THR A 128 3.96 -14.09 -5.43
C THR A 128 3.13 -15.01 -4.55
N ARG A 129 1.81 -14.78 -4.45
CA ARG A 129 0.89 -15.62 -3.66
C ARG A 129 1.10 -17.11 -3.95
N VAL A 130 0.94 -17.93 -2.92
CA VAL A 130 1.05 -19.38 -3.03
C VAL A 130 -0.29 -20.04 -2.77
N ALA A 131 -0.55 -21.15 -3.47
CA ALA A 131 -1.70 -21.99 -3.16
C ALA A 131 -1.50 -22.66 -1.80
N ASP A 132 -2.48 -22.55 -0.94
CA ASP A 132 -2.59 -23.29 0.30
C ASP A 132 -3.21 -24.66 -0.01
N PRO A 133 -2.65 -25.78 0.51
CA PRO A 133 -3.20 -27.12 0.30
C PRO A 133 -4.68 -27.26 0.68
N ARG A 134 -5.20 -26.36 1.53
CA ARG A 134 -6.58 -26.33 1.98
C ARG A 134 -7.55 -25.65 1.00
N GLY A 135 -7.06 -25.12 -0.13
CA GLY A 135 -7.89 -24.68 -1.27
C GLY A 135 -8.12 -23.17 -1.41
N TRP A 136 -7.16 -22.34 -0.99
CA TRP A 136 -7.16 -20.89 -1.20
C TRP A 136 -5.74 -20.37 -1.44
N TYR A 137 -5.57 -19.07 -1.72
CA TYR A 137 -4.25 -18.46 -1.82
C TYR A 137 -3.86 -17.70 -0.55
N ARG A 138 -2.60 -17.85 -0.14
CA ARG A 138 -1.99 -17.14 1.00
C ARG A 138 -0.75 -16.36 0.56
N ILE A 139 -0.29 -15.43 1.38
CA ILE A 139 0.95 -14.70 1.12
C ILE A 139 2.10 -15.69 1.11
N ALA A 140 3.06 -15.49 0.21
CA ALA A 140 4.28 -16.29 0.17
C ALA A 140 4.99 -16.27 1.53
N PRO A 141 5.62 -17.38 1.97
CA PRO A 141 6.31 -17.47 3.26
C PRO A 141 7.23 -16.28 3.57
N HIS A 142 8.07 -15.88 2.61
CA HIS A 142 9.05 -14.80 2.77
C HIS A 142 8.41 -13.41 3.03
N ALA A 143 7.16 -13.19 2.60
CA ALA A 143 6.47 -11.91 2.72
C ALA A 143 5.41 -11.91 3.83
N TYR A 144 5.04 -13.08 4.36
CA TYR A 144 3.91 -13.19 5.29
C TYR A 144 4.19 -12.49 6.63
N ILE A 145 5.31 -12.79 7.29
CA ILE A 145 5.65 -12.16 8.57
C ILE A 145 5.84 -10.65 8.43
N PRO A 146 6.58 -10.12 7.43
CA PRO A 146 6.60 -8.68 7.17
C PRO A 146 5.23 -8.05 6.97
N ALA A 147 4.34 -8.68 6.19
CA ALA A 147 2.98 -8.18 5.97
C ALA A 147 2.13 -8.19 7.25
N LEU A 148 2.33 -9.16 8.14
CA LEU A 148 1.66 -9.27 9.43
C LEU A 148 2.18 -8.22 10.44
N VAL A 149 3.50 -8.03 10.52
CA VAL A 149 4.09 -6.97 11.35
C VAL A 149 3.64 -5.60 10.84
N TYR A 150 3.62 -5.38 9.52
CA TYR A 150 3.07 -4.15 8.92
C TYR A 150 1.63 -3.87 9.39
N HIS A 151 0.77 -4.90 9.39
CA HIS A 151 -0.59 -4.77 9.88
C HIS A 151 -0.66 -4.36 11.35
N LEU A 152 0.13 -5.02 12.21
CA LEU A 152 0.15 -4.70 13.63
C LEU A 152 0.72 -3.29 13.88
N THR A 153 1.79 -2.92 13.18
CA THR A 153 2.50 -1.64 13.38
C THR A 153 1.74 -0.43 12.83
N TYR A 154 1.09 -0.52 11.66
CA TYR A 154 0.50 0.65 11.01
C TYR A 154 -1.04 0.63 10.91
N HIS A 155 -1.68 -0.55 10.95
CA HIS A 155 -3.14 -0.64 10.90
C HIS A 155 -3.77 -0.80 12.28
N LYS A 156 -3.20 -1.66 13.14
CA LYS A 156 -3.66 -1.83 14.52
C LYS A 156 -3.03 -0.82 15.48
N ARG A 157 -1.74 -0.49 15.29
CA ARG A 157 -0.98 0.46 16.10
C ARG A 157 -1.10 0.11 17.58
N GLN A 158 -1.41 1.05 18.48
CA GLN A 158 -1.54 0.77 19.91
C GLN A 158 -2.60 -0.30 20.24
N SER A 159 -3.61 -0.51 19.36
CA SER A 159 -4.60 -1.58 19.52
C SER A 159 -4.04 -2.99 19.22
N SER A 160 -2.77 -3.09 18.82
CA SER A 160 -2.02 -4.36 18.77
C SER A 160 -1.57 -4.83 20.16
N GLY A 161 -1.60 -3.96 21.17
CA GLY A 161 -1.07 -4.23 22.51
C GLY A 161 0.42 -3.91 22.66
N LEU A 162 1.08 -3.39 21.61
CA LEU A 162 2.45 -2.89 21.69
C LEU A 162 2.51 -1.48 22.28
N ARG A 163 3.62 -1.17 22.96
CA ARG A 163 3.95 0.20 23.39
C ARG A 163 4.32 1.07 22.20
N LEU A 164 4.37 2.38 22.37
CA LEU A 164 4.84 3.29 21.31
C LEU A 164 6.34 3.06 21.03
N SER A 165 7.18 3.26 22.04
CA SER A 165 8.63 3.03 22.01
C SER A 165 9.09 2.07 23.12
N PRO A 166 10.34 1.58 23.11
CA PRO A 166 10.90 0.75 24.19
C PRO A 166 10.89 1.46 25.55
N GLU A 167 11.12 2.77 25.57
CA GLU A 167 11.20 3.62 26.76
C GLU A 167 9.83 4.06 27.27
N SER A 168 8.79 3.90 26.43
CA SER A 168 7.42 4.25 26.79
C SER A 168 6.92 3.38 27.93
N SER A 169 6.09 3.95 28.80
CA SER A 169 5.44 3.19 29.87
C SER A 169 4.40 2.21 29.31
N ASP A 170 4.05 1.19 30.09
CA ASP A 170 2.98 0.23 29.73
C ASP A 170 1.61 0.90 29.58
N ALA A 171 1.41 2.09 30.15
CA ALA A 171 0.21 2.90 29.97
C ALA A 171 0.03 3.41 28.53
N SER A 172 1.07 3.37 27.70
CA SER A 172 0.99 3.70 26.27
C SER A 172 0.28 2.62 25.44
N ARG A 173 0.02 1.42 26.00
CA ARG A 173 -0.70 0.33 25.34
C ARG A 173 -2.20 0.59 25.35
N LEU A 174 -2.89 0.21 24.27
CA LEU A 174 -4.34 0.03 24.30
C LEU A 174 -4.69 -1.45 24.45
N LYS A 175 -5.84 -1.72 25.08
CA LYS A 175 -6.33 -3.09 25.27
C LYS A 175 -6.56 -3.77 23.91
N ALA A 176 -5.77 -4.81 23.62
CA ALA A 176 -5.90 -5.59 22.41
C ALA A 176 -7.06 -6.61 22.49
N LYS A 177 -7.64 -6.94 21.33
CA LYS A 177 -8.69 -7.99 21.20
C LYS A 177 -8.12 -9.40 21.43
N LYS A 178 -6.87 -9.61 21.04
CA LYS A 178 -6.12 -10.86 21.12
C LYS A 178 -4.71 -10.54 21.60
N ASP A 179 -3.98 -11.52 22.11
CA ASP A 179 -2.54 -11.40 22.35
C ASP A 179 -1.78 -11.45 21.01
N TYR A 180 -1.81 -10.34 20.27
CA TYR A 180 -1.16 -10.27 18.97
C TYR A 180 0.36 -10.47 19.02
N PRO A 181 1.11 -9.97 20.02
CA PRO A 181 2.54 -10.26 20.13
C PRO A 181 2.84 -11.75 20.25
N ALA A 182 2.10 -12.49 21.11
CA ALA A 182 2.29 -13.94 21.23
C ALA A 182 1.90 -14.68 19.94
N LEU A 183 0.79 -14.29 19.30
CA LEU A 183 0.37 -14.87 18.02
C LEU A 183 1.39 -14.62 16.92
N LEU A 184 1.93 -13.41 16.81
CA LEU A 184 2.97 -13.05 15.85
C LEU A 184 4.23 -13.91 16.05
N GLN A 185 4.68 -14.09 17.29
CA GLN A 185 5.83 -14.95 17.61
C GLN A 185 5.58 -16.42 17.29
N ALA A 186 4.34 -16.90 17.44
CA ALA A 186 3.97 -18.24 17.00
C ALA A 186 4.02 -18.37 15.46
N GLU A 187 3.46 -17.41 14.72
CA GLU A 187 3.49 -17.43 13.25
C GLU A 187 4.93 -17.32 12.71
N ALA A 188 5.77 -16.46 13.29
CA ALA A 188 7.17 -16.33 12.90
C ALA A 188 7.95 -17.64 13.06
N ARG A 189 7.76 -18.36 14.18
CA ARG A 189 8.37 -19.67 14.41
C ARG A 189 7.90 -20.72 13.39
N LYS A 190 6.61 -20.72 13.03
CA LYS A 190 6.06 -21.66 12.03
C LYS A 190 6.65 -21.43 10.64
N GLU A 191 6.83 -20.17 10.26
CA GLU A 191 7.38 -19.78 8.95
C GLU A 191 8.91 -19.75 8.92
N GLY A 192 9.58 -20.12 10.03
CA GLY A 192 11.04 -20.12 10.12
C GLY A 192 11.68 -18.73 10.06
N VAL A 193 10.93 -17.67 10.39
CA VAL A 193 11.41 -16.28 10.38
C VAL A 193 11.98 -15.92 11.74
N ALA A 194 13.25 -15.50 11.76
CA ALA A 194 13.92 -14.98 12.95
C ALA A 194 13.36 -13.60 13.30
N LEU A 195 12.27 -13.57 14.07
CA LEU A 195 11.64 -12.35 14.56
C LEU A 195 12.12 -12.06 15.99
N PRO A 196 12.79 -10.92 16.26
CA PRO A 196 13.13 -10.53 17.61
C PRO A 196 11.87 -10.31 18.47
N PRO A 197 11.96 -10.42 19.80
CA PRO A 197 10.84 -10.07 20.67
C PRO A 197 10.53 -8.57 20.53
N LEU A 198 9.43 -8.25 19.85
CA LEU A 198 8.99 -6.87 19.65
C LEU A 198 8.14 -6.43 20.85
N SER A 199 8.60 -5.42 21.58
CA SER A 199 7.90 -4.87 22.75
C SER A 199 7.19 -3.53 22.46
N SER A 200 7.54 -2.90 21.34
CA SER A 200 7.06 -1.59 20.90
C SER A 200 6.79 -1.53 19.40
N LEU A 201 6.00 -0.54 18.99
CA LEU A 201 5.74 -0.23 17.59
C LEU A 201 7.01 0.30 16.89
N LEU A 202 7.88 1.01 17.62
CA LEU A 202 9.19 1.46 17.12
C LEU A 202 10.11 0.30 16.76
N GLU A 203 10.29 -0.68 17.64
CA GLU A 203 11.08 -1.89 17.32
C GLU A 203 10.49 -2.64 16.13
N ALA A 204 9.15 -2.72 16.07
CA ALA A 204 8.46 -3.35 14.94
C ALA A 204 8.69 -2.57 13.62
N HIS A 205 8.71 -1.24 13.68
CA HIS A 205 9.04 -0.39 12.53
C HIS A 205 10.50 -0.59 12.08
N GLN A 206 11.45 -0.58 13.00
CA GLN A 206 12.88 -0.78 12.71
C GLN A 206 13.13 -2.16 12.10
N TRP A 207 12.48 -3.20 12.64
CA TRP A 207 12.53 -4.52 12.03
C TRP A 207 11.95 -4.48 10.60
N LEU A 208 10.79 -3.87 10.39
CA LEU A 208 10.22 -3.70 9.05
C LEU A 208 11.14 -2.93 8.10
N GLN A 209 11.86 -1.91 8.56
CA GLN A 209 12.88 -1.22 7.74
C GLN A 209 13.96 -2.18 7.28
N SER A 210 14.50 -3.00 8.20
CA SER A 210 15.53 -4.01 7.87
C SER A 210 15.04 -5.06 6.87
N GLN A 211 13.73 -5.32 6.84
CA GLN A 211 13.10 -6.25 5.90
C GLN A 211 12.68 -5.58 4.58
N ALA A 212 12.91 -4.28 4.41
CA ALA A 212 12.36 -3.49 3.31
C ALA A 212 10.82 -3.51 3.23
N TRP A 213 10.13 -3.42 4.37
CA TRP A 213 8.66 -3.47 4.43
C TRP A 213 8.03 -2.29 5.18
N SER A 214 8.79 -1.38 5.77
CA SER A 214 8.23 -0.26 6.55
C SER A 214 7.44 0.73 5.70
N MET A 215 6.51 1.45 6.33
CA MET A 215 5.70 2.47 5.66
C MET A 215 6.59 3.54 5.01
N PRO A 216 6.36 3.92 3.73
CA PRO A 216 7.01 5.07 3.11
C PRO A 216 6.92 6.33 3.96
N PHE A 217 8.02 7.10 4.06
CA PHE A 217 8.04 8.33 4.86
C PHE A 217 6.93 9.32 4.46
N ASP A 218 6.79 9.57 3.16
CA ASP A 218 5.74 10.41 2.57
C ASP A 218 4.31 9.85 2.79
N LEU A 219 4.16 8.58 3.17
CA LEU A 219 2.85 8.02 3.54
C LEU A 219 2.46 8.32 4.99
N ILE A 220 3.43 8.49 5.90
CA ILE A 220 3.19 8.63 7.36
C ILE A 220 2.25 9.81 7.64
N LYS A 221 2.62 11.03 7.23
CA LYS A 221 1.82 12.27 7.39
C LYS A 221 0.45 12.21 6.69
N ARG A 222 0.36 11.41 5.62
CA ARG A 222 -0.84 11.35 4.78
C ARG A 222 -1.78 10.21 5.20
N TRP A 223 -1.41 9.38 6.16
CA TRP A 223 -2.25 8.28 6.63
C TRP A 223 -3.57 8.83 7.22
N PRO A 224 -4.74 8.23 6.91
CA PRO A 224 -6.04 8.84 7.19
C PRO A 224 -6.40 8.96 8.68
N ASP A 225 -5.69 8.26 9.56
CA ASP A 225 -6.03 8.14 10.98
C ASP A 225 -4.89 8.66 11.87
N GLN A 226 -4.40 9.87 11.68
CA GLN A 226 -3.28 10.41 12.47
C GLN A 226 -3.49 10.19 13.99
N ASP A 227 -2.46 9.67 14.65
CA ASP A 227 -2.41 9.43 16.09
C ASP A 227 -0.99 9.68 16.61
N VAL A 228 -0.81 9.57 17.93
CA VAL A 228 0.47 9.80 18.61
C VAL A 228 1.60 8.92 18.04
N TRP A 229 1.27 7.68 17.66
CA TRP A 229 2.25 6.77 17.05
C TRP A 229 2.78 7.29 15.71
N LEU A 230 1.91 7.77 14.81
CA LEU A 230 2.37 8.26 13.51
C LEU A 230 3.15 9.58 13.61
N ASP A 231 2.83 10.42 14.59
CA ASP A 231 3.62 11.62 14.89
C ASP A 231 5.03 11.28 15.40
N GLU A 232 5.12 10.38 16.39
CA GLU A 232 6.40 9.89 16.89
C GLU A 232 7.22 9.21 15.80
N LEU A 233 6.56 8.38 14.97
CA LEU A 233 7.21 7.72 13.87
C LEU A 233 7.75 8.72 12.83
N TYR A 234 6.96 9.75 12.49
CA TYR A 234 7.41 10.78 11.56
C TYR A 234 8.66 11.51 12.09
N ARG A 235 8.67 11.88 13.38
CA ARG A 235 9.81 12.53 14.02
C ARG A 235 11.05 11.63 14.05
N TYR A 236 10.86 10.34 14.38
CA TYR A 236 11.93 9.35 14.33
C TYR A 236 12.54 9.24 12.93
N GLU A 237 11.71 9.05 11.90
CA GLU A 237 12.18 8.91 10.52
C GLU A 237 12.85 10.17 10.00
N ALA A 238 12.32 11.36 10.32
CA ALA A 238 12.93 12.62 9.94
C ALA A 238 14.34 12.76 10.53
N ALA A 239 14.52 12.40 11.81
CA ALA A 239 15.83 12.39 12.45
C ALA A 239 16.80 11.36 11.84
N GLN A 240 16.31 10.19 11.43
CA GLN A 240 17.12 9.21 10.70
C GLN A 240 17.53 9.71 9.31
N ILE A 241 16.61 10.36 8.60
CA ILE A 241 16.91 10.96 7.29
C ILE A 241 17.97 12.05 7.45
N ASP A 242 17.84 12.93 8.45
CA ASP A 242 18.81 13.99 8.71
C ASP A 242 20.20 13.43 9.10
N SER A 243 20.27 12.28 9.77
CA SER A 243 21.55 11.65 10.13
C SER A 243 22.23 10.93 8.96
N ILE A 244 21.46 10.35 8.04
CA ILE A 244 21.95 9.67 6.84
C ILE A 244 22.29 10.66 5.74
N ALA A 245 21.51 11.72 5.63
CA ALA A 245 21.72 12.76 4.65
C ALA A 245 23.01 13.50 4.99
N ASN A 246 24.12 13.10 4.37
CA ASN A 246 25.38 13.84 4.29
C ASN A 246 25.24 15.18 3.53
N THR A 247 24.04 15.74 3.52
CA THR A 247 23.71 16.94 2.76
C THR A 247 24.22 18.14 3.54
N ALA A 248 25.14 18.87 2.91
CA ALA A 248 25.27 20.31 3.13
C ALA A 248 23.87 20.94 3.25
N ALA A 249 23.75 22.01 4.04
CA ALA A 249 22.49 22.70 4.26
C ALA A 249 21.72 22.85 2.93
N LEU A 250 20.62 22.10 2.79
CA LEU A 250 19.75 22.22 1.62
C LEU A 250 19.00 23.54 1.75
N ASP A 251 18.87 24.24 0.63
CA ASP A 251 18.04 25.44 0.60
C ASP A 251 16.58 25.09 0.93
N ASP A 252 15.92 25.94 1.72
CA ASP A 252 14.52 25.74 2.14
C ASP A 252 13.53 25.76 0.95
N ASP A 253 13.96 26.31 -0.20
CA ASP A 253 13.19 26.38 -1.44
C ASP A 253 13.44 25.20 -2.39
N LEU A 254 14.24 24.21 -1.98
CA LEU A 254 14.54 23.04 -2.81
C LEU A 254 13.35 22.06 -2.86
N VAL A 255 12.89 21.79 -4.08
CA VAL A 255 11.83 20.82 -4.37
C VAL A 255 12.38 19.73 -5.28
N VAL A 256 12.01 18.48 -4.98
CA VAL A 256 12.26 17.33 -5.84
C VAL A 256 10.96 16.94 -6.54
N LEU A 257 11.00 16.90 -7.87
CA LEU A 257 9.93 16.40 -8.72
C LEU A 257 10.33 15.08 -9.36
N VAL A 258 9.37 14.20 -9.56
CA VAL A 258 9.58 12.91 -10.22
C VAL A 258 8.52 12.75 -11.31
N THR A 259 8.97 12.64 -12.55
CA THR A 259 8.08 12.37 -13.68
C THR A 259 7.73 10.88 -13.75
N ARG A 260 6.69 10.56 -14.52
CA ARG A 260 6.29 9.18 -14.78
C ARG A 260 6.83 8.69 -16.12
N GLN A 261 6.82 7.38 -16.31
CA GLN A 261 7.09 6.74 -17.60
C GLN A 261 6.21 7.28 -18.73
N GLU A 262 4.95 7.66 -18.45
CA GLU A 262 4.06 8.24 -19.45
C GLU A 262 4.56 9.61 -19.94
N SER A 263 5.37 10.30 -19.12
CA SER A 263 5.99 11.59 -19.45
C SER A 263 7.30 11.46 -20.24
N ARG A 264 7.77 10.24 -20.57
CA ARG A 264 8.97 10.03 -21.40
C ARG A 264 8.77 10.38 -22.88
N ASP A 265 7.56 10.77 -23.26
CA ASP A 265 7.33 11.41 -24.53
C ASP A 265 8.15 12.72 -24.60
N PRO A 266 9.01 12.92 -25.62
CA PRO A 266 9.92 14.07 -25.67
C PRO A 266 9.22 15.43 -25.61
N GLU A 267 8.01 15.55 -26.15
CA GLU A 267 7.23 16.79 -26.09
C GLU A 267 6.77 17.07 -24.65
N CYS A 268 6.27 16.05 -23.96
CA CYS A 268 5.85 16.15 -22.56
C CYS A 268 7.01 16.52 -21.64
N GLU A 269 8.16 15.87 -21.81
CA GLU A 269 9.34 16.11 -20.99
C GLU A 269 9.89 17.52 -21.19
N SER A 270 10.05 17.94 -22.45
CA SER A 270 10.50 19.30 -22.80
C SER A 270 9.58 20.36 -22.20
N TYR A 271 8.27 20.17 -22.32
CA TYR A 271 7.28 21.08 -21.73
C TYR A 271 7.42 21.20 -20.20
N ILE A 272 7.64 20.08 -19.50
CA ILE A 272 7.83 20.09 -18.04
C ILE A 272 9.09 20.89 -17.68
N LEU A 273 10.20 20.62 -18.34
CA LEU A 273 11.49 21.26 -18.05
C LEU A 273 11.46 22.76 -18.37
N GLU A 274 10.89 23.15 -19.51
CA GLU A 274 10.73 24.56 -19.90
C GLU A 274 9.82 25.32 -18.93
N ALA A 275 8.69 24.73 -18.53
CA ALA A 275 7.76 25.35 -17.59
C ALA A 275 8.41 25.58 -16.22
N LEU A 276 9.26 24.63 -15.77
CA LEU A 276 10.03 24.78 -14.53
C LEU A 276 11.12 25.83 -14.68
N ALA A 277 11.87 25.84 -15.78
CA ALA A 277 12.96 26.79 -16.02
C ALA A 277 12.48 28.25 -16.07
N GLN A 278 11.23 28.50 -16.46
CA GLN A 278 10.62 29.84 -16.44
C GLN A 278 10.31 30.37 -15.02
N HIS A 279 10.20 29.49 -14.02
CA HIS A 279 9.72 29.85 -12.68
C HIS A 279 10.72 29.52 -11.57
N ALA A 280 11.63 28.57 -11.81
CA ALA A 280 12.63 28.12 -10.85
C ALA A 280 13.95 28.86 -11.04
N GLY A 281 14.65 29.14 -9.93
CA GLY A 281 15.98 29.77 -9.98
C GLY A 281 17.06 28.84 -10.54
N SER A 282 16.86 27.52 -10.41
CA SER A 282 17.69 26.48 -11.02
C SER A 282 16.85 25.24 -11.28
N VAL A 283 17.16 24.52 -12.36
CA VAL A 283 16.55 23.24 -12.72
C VAL A 283 17.65 22.28 -13.14
N GLU A 284 17.81 21.21 -12.36
CA GLU A 284 18.68 20.09 -12.69
C GLU A 284 17.82 18.84 -12.84
N HIS A 285 18.15 17.97 -13.78
CA HIS A 285 17.42 16.72 -13.96
C HIS A 285 18.37 15.56 -14.21
N ILE A 286 17.94 14.38 -13.76
CA ILE A 286 18.66 13.12 -13.94
C ILE A 286 17.69 12.04 -14.40
N GLU A 287 18.12 11.26 -15.39
CA GLU A 287 17.45 10.02 -15.72
C GLU A 287 17.68 9.01 -14.59
N LEU A 288 16.59 8.39 -14.13
CA LEU A 288 16.68 7.41 -13.06
C LEU A 288 17.20 6.08 -13.61
N ALA A 289 18.26 5.58 -12.99
CA ALA A 289 18.74 4.22 -13.21
C ALA A 289 17.71 3.20 -12.68
N GLU A 290 17.74 1.97 -13.19
CA GLU A 290 16.77 0.92 -12.84
C GLU A 290 16.66 0.72 -11.32
N GLN A 291 17.80 0.66 -10.60
CA GLN A 291 17.80 0.48 -9.15
C GLN A 291 17.12 1.66 -8.42
N GLN A 292 17.33 2.90 -8.88
CA GLN A 292 16.69 4.09 -8.31
C GLN A 292 15.18 4.09 -8.59
N THR A 293 14.78 3.70 -9.80
CA THR A 293 13.36 3.52 -10.17
C THR A 293 12.68 2.49 -9.26
N GLN A 294 13.29 1.32 -9.07
CA GLN A 294 12.77 0.31 -8.16
C GLN A 294 12.70 0.81 -6.72
N ARG A 295 13.72 1.57 -6.27
CA ARG A 295 13.76 2.09 -4.91
C ARG A 295 12.64 3.09 -4.66
N LEU A 296 12.42 4.04 -5.58
CA LEU A 296 11.31 4.98 -5.51
C LEU A 296 9.95 4.28 -5.56
N LEU A 297 9.76 3.29 -6.44
CA LEU A 297 8.52 2.50 -6.47
C LEU A 297 8.23 1.86 -5.12
N TRP A 298 9.26 1.27 -4.50
CA TRP A 298 9.17 0.47 -3.28
C TRP A 298 9.06 1.29 -1.99
N TRP A 299 9.79 2.39 -1.92
CA TRP A 299 9.99 3.17 -0.70
C TRP A 299 9.24 4.49 -0.68
N ALA A 300 8.85 5.05 -1.82
CA ALA A 300 7.99 6.23 -1.83
C ALA A 300 6.54 5.85 -2.11
N ARG A 301 5.60 6.63 -1.59
CA ARG A 301 4.19 6.57 -2.02
C ARG A 301 4.04 7.16 -3.42
N GLY A 302 4.77 8.24 -3.70
CA GLY A 302 4.79 8.92 -4.98
C GLY A 302 3.41 9.31 -5.48
N GLY A 303 2.53 9.81 -4.60
CA GLY A 303 1.15 10.16 -4.98
C GLY A 303 0.27 8.99 -5.47
N ASN A 304 0.65 7.74 -5.16
CA ASN A 304 0.13 6.48 -5.71
C ASN A 304 0.68 6.20 -7.11
N TRP A 305 1.68 5.31 -7.22
CA TRP A 305 2.40 4.90 -8.44
C TRP A 305 1.53 4.22 -9.53
N LEU A 306 0.24 4.54 -9.62
CA LEU A 306 -0.67 3.93 -10.57
C LEU A 306 -1.13 4.92 -11.65
N ALA A 307 -1.05 4.49 -12.90
CA ALA A 307 -1.59 5.20 -14.06
C ALA A 307 -3.11 5.37 -13.90
N SER A 308 -3.65 6.52 -14.35
CA SER A 308 -5.02 6.90 -14.03
C SER A 308 -6.09 6.05 -14.72
N LYS A 309 -5.81 5.56 -15.93
CA LYS A 309 -6.77 4.81 -16.76
C LYS A 309 -6.71 3.29 -16.55
N HIS A 310 -5.50 2.74 -16.57
CA HIS A 310 -5.29 1.28 -16.55
C HIS A 310 -4.96 0.74 -15.17
N TYR A 311 -4.73 1.62 -14.19
CA TYR A 311 -4.30 1.26 -12.84
C TYR A 311 -3.08 0.32 -12.85
N THR A 312 -2.25 0.42 -13.88
CA THR A 312 -0.94 -0.20 -14.00
C THR A 312 0.06 0.63 -13.20
N LEU A 313 1.12 -0.01 -12.69
CA LEU A 313 2.24 0.72 -12.14
C LEU A 313 2.81 1.65 -13.21
N SER A 314 3.03 2.89 -12.80
CA SER A 314 3.57 3.98 -13.59
C SER A 314 4.93 4.31 -12.98
N ALA A 315 5.98 3.77 -13.61
CA ALA A 315 7.33 3.85 -13.08
C ALA A 315 7.83 5.30 -13.06
N PRO A 316 8.60 5.71 -12.04
CA PRO A 316 9.31 6.98 -12.05
C PRO A 316 10.39 6.96 -13.15
N ALA A 317 10.48 8.06 -13.89
CA ALA A 317 11.35 8.15 -15.07
C ALA A 317 12.49 9.16 -14.89
N LEU A 318 12.14 10.43 -14.66
CA LEU A 318 13.09 11.52 -14.47
C LEU A 318 12.94 12.07 -13.05
N LEU A 319 14.06 12.36 -12.39
CA LEU A 319 14.06 13.17 -11.18
C LEU A 319 14.58 14.56 -11.51
N ILE A 320 13.85 15.58 -11.04
CA ILE A 320 14.15 16.99 -11.29
C ILE A 320 14.32 17.66 -9.93
N LYS A 321 15.46 18.32 -9.73
CA LYS A 321 15.73 19.20 -8.59
C LYS A 321 15.52 20.63 -9.05
N CYS A 322 14.72 21.40 -8.32
CA CYS A 322 14.52 22.80 -8.64
C CYS A 322 14.34 23.66 -7.38
N ARG A 323 14.84 24.90 -7.47
CA ARG A 323 14.63 25.92 -6.44
C ARG A 323 13.37 26.72 -6.75
N LEU A 324 12.35 26.56 -5.93
CA LEU A 324 11.03 27.17 -6.10
C LEU A 324 10.67 27.96 -4.82
N PRO A 325 11.00 29.27 -4.77
CA PRO A 325 10.86 30.07 -3.55
C PRO A 325 9.41 30.18 -3.06
N GLU A 326 8.42 30.26 -3.97
CA GLU A 326 6.99 30.17 -3.64
C GLU A 326 6.19 29.55 -4.79
N GLY A 327 5.02 28.97 -4.49
CA GLY A 327 4.07 28.53 -5.52
C GLY A 327 4.36 27.17 -6.18
N ALA A 328 5.32 26.39 -5.67
CA ALA A 328 5.68 25.08 -6.21
C ALA A 328 4.46 24.16 -6.42
N ALA A 329 3.56 24.09 -5.43
CA ALA A 329 2.33 23.30 -5.54
C ALA A 329 1.41 23.77 -6.68
N ALA A 330 1.26 25.08 -6.87
CA ALA A 330 0.43 25.66 -7.92
C ALA A 330 1.03 25.45 -9.32
N LEU A 331 2.36 25.56 -9.45
CA LEU A 331 3.09 25.25 -10.68
C LEU A 331 2.97 23.77 -11.04
N LYS A 332 3.21 22.87 -10.06
CA LYS A 332 3.01 21.41 -10.21
C LYS A 332 1.61 21.11 -10.77
N GLU A 333 0.58 21.73 -10.23
CA GLU A 333 -0.81 21.50 -10.65
C GLU A 333 -1.11 22.08 -12.04
N THR A 334 -0.57 23.26 -12.35
CA THR A 334 -0.69 23.90 -13.67
C THR A 334 -0.11 23.00 -14.77
N ILE A 335 1.12 22.51 -14.57
CA ILE A 335 1.80 21.61 -15.52
C ILE A 335 0.96 20.33 -15.71
N ARG A 336 0.50 19.70 -14.63
CA ARG A 336 -0.35 18.48 -14.70
C ARG A 336 -1.64 18.72 -15.48
N LYS A 337 -2.29 19.88 -15.27
CA LYS A 337 -3.55 20.24 -15.92
C LYS A 337 -3.35 20.43 -17.42
N GLN A 338 -2.30 21.15 -17.83
CA GLN A 338 -1.97 21.38 -19.24
C GLN A 338 -1.64 20.07 -19.96
N LEU A 339 -0.77 19.23 -19.40
CA LEU A 339 -0.47 17.91 -19.95
C LEU A 339 -1.73 17.03 -20.03
N SER A 340 -2.58 17.07 -19.01
CA SER A 340 -3.83 16.30 -19.02
C SER A 340 -4.84 16.77 -20.06
N GLN A 341 -4.84 18.06 -20.42
CA GLN A 341 -5.69 18.60 -21.48
C GLN A 341 -5.21 18.15 -22.85
N ARG A 342 -3.89 18.09 -23.07
CA ARG A 342 -3.30 17.73 -24.37
C ARG A 342 -3.22 16.22 -24.61
N HIS A 343 -2.77 15.46 -23.61
CA HIS A 343 -2.46 14.03 -23.75
C HIS A 343 -3.41 13.13 -22.94
N GLY A 344 -4.42 13.72 -22.30
CA GLY A 344 -5.42 13.03 -21.49
C GLY A 344 -5.01 12.87 -20.02
N LYS A 345 -6.00 12.63 -19.17
CA LYS A 345 -5.80 12.60 -17.70
C LYS A 345 -4.83 11.50 -17.25
N GLN A 346 -3.70 11.91 -16.68
CA GLN A 346 -2.68 11.06 -16.03
C GLN A 346 -2.06 11.75 -14.82
N ASN A 347 -1.28 10.99 -14.04
CA ASN A 347 -0.51 11.49 -12.90
C ASN A 347 0.91 11.91 -13.33
N TRP A 348 1.02 12.83 -14.30
CA TRP A 348 2.25 13.16 -15.05
C TRP A 348 3.52 13.42 -14.23
N LEU A 349 3.38 14.06 -13.08
CA LEU A 349 4.50 14.36 -12.19
C LEU A 349 4.08 14.23 -10.73
N HIS A 350 4.99 13.77 -9.89
CA HIS A 350 4.92 13.87 -8.44
C HIS A 350 5.96 14.89 -7.95
N GLY A 351 5.78 15.44 -6.76
CA GLY A 351 6.77 16.34 -6.19
C GLY A 351 6.61 16.42 -4.70
N THR A 352 7.73 16.58 -4.00
CA THR A 352 7.81 16.69 -2.54
C THR A 352 7.02 17.91 -2.05
N ASP A 353 6.45 17.80 -0.85
CA ASP A 353 5.61 18.85 -0.27
C ASP A 353 6.31 19.63 0.85
N ASP A 354 7.41 19.11 1.41
CA ASP A 354 8.25 19.79 2.37
C ASP A 354 9.73 19.36 2.27
N LEU A 355 10.60 20.06 3.00
CA LEU A 355 12.05 19.83 2.96
C LEU A 355 12.45 18.44 3.48
N ASN A 356 11.70 17.85 4.42
CA ASN A 356 12.00 16.50 4.90
C ASN A 356 11.68 15.47 3.81
N GLU A 357 10.59 15.65 3.06
CA GLU A 357 10.30 14.82 1.88
C GLU A 357 11.35 15.02 0.78
N THR A 358 11.82 16.25 0.56
CA THR A 358 12.94 16.52 -0.34
C THR A 358 14.18 15.72 0.07
N ARG A 359 14.60 15.79 1.35
CA ARG A 359 15.71 14.98 1.88
C ARG A 359 15.46 13.49 1.71
N TYR A 360 14.26 13.02 2.05
CA TYR A 360 13.88 11.62 1.90
C TYR A 360 14.08 11.11 0.47
N TYR A 361 13.57 11.84 -0.53
CA TYR A 361 13.69 11.45 -1.93
C TYR A 361 15.14 11.45 -2.40
N LEU A 362 15.96 12.41 -1.98
CA LEU A 362 17.39 12.43 -2.29
C LEU A 362 18.12 11.25 -1.64
N THR A 363 17.85 10.96 -0.37
CA THR A 363 18.41 9.80 0.34
C THR A 363 18.00 8.48 -0.32
N LEU A 364 16.78 8.37 -0.86
CA LEU A 364 16.36 7.21 -1.66
C LEU A 364 17.12 7.06 -2.98
N LEU A 365 17.81 8.06 -3.50
CA LEU A 365 18.63 7.88 -4.69
C LEU A 365 20.03 7.40 -4.34
N ASP A 366 20.60 7.99 -3.30
CA ASP A 366 22.05 7.95 -3.07
C ASP A 366 22.45 6.97 -1.95
N SER A 367 21.52 6.55 -1.09
CA SER A 367 21.83 5.72 0.08
C SER A 367 21.50 4.24 -0.11
N GLN A 368 22.40 3.38 0.41
CA GLN A 368 22.13 1.96 0.58
C GLN A 368 21.22 1.65 1.79
N ALA A 369 20.87 2.65 2.62
CA ALA A 369 20.01 2.49 3.79
C ALA A 369 18.59 2.00 3.46
N TYR A 370 18.18 2.09 2.19
CA TYR A 370 16.88 1.67 1.70
C TYR A 370 17.04 0.50 0.72
N PRO A 371 17.24 -0.73 1.24
CA PRO A 371 17.45 -1.90 0.40
C PRO A 371 16.19 -2.24 -0.40
N LEU A 372 16.38 -2.81 -1.60
CA LEU A 372 15.28 -3.47 -2.30
C LEU A 372 15.03 -4.83 -1.64
N PRO A 373 13.78 -5.35 -1.69
CA PRO A 373 13.53 -6.73 -1.29
C PRO A 373 14.42 -7.65 -2.13
N ALA A 374 14.98 -8.70 -1.51
CA ALA A 374 15.82 -9.65 -2.22
C ALA A 374 15.08 -10.17 -3.46
N PRO A 375 15.73 -10.23 -4.64
CA PRO A 375 15.12 -10.82 -5.82
C PRO A 375 14.75 -12.26 -5.47
N HIS A 376 13.47 -12.59 -5.61
CA HIS A 376 12.96 -13.92 -5.31
C HIS A 376 13.82 -14.95 -6.02
N GLY A 377 14.46 -15.84 -5.26
CA GLY A 377 14.89 -17.11 -5.81
C GLY A 377 13.67 -17.68 -6.54
N ARG A 378 13.79 -17.86 -7.86
CA ARG A 378 12.82 -18.69 -8.57
C ARG A 378 12.79 -20.04 -7.83
N PRO A 379 11.60 -20.62 -7.64
CA PRO A 379 11.43 -21.86 -6.88
C PRO A 379 12.41 -22.95 -7.33
#